data_AF-A0A2S4PWH6-F1
#
_entry.id   AF-A0A2S4PWH6-F1
#
_cell.length_a   1.000
_cell.length_b   1.000
_cell.length_c   1.000
_cell.angle_alpha   90.00
_cell.angle_beta   90.00
_cell.angle_gamma   90.00
#
_symmetry.space_group_name_H-M   'P 1'
#
loop_
_entity.id
_entity.type
_entity.pdbx_description
1 polymer ?
#
loop_
_entity_poly.entity_id
_entity_poly.type
_entity_poly.pdbx_seq_one_letter_code
_entity_poly.pdbx_strand_id
1 'polypeptide(L)'
;MLLLDGLTCHRNEEFSLKVEQNNIHLQVLLPHETHAPQPLDALQELDYDYSISPFSRDVSGFRKEALKEKTIKNAFEKSGMWPIRCKNALLLRSRYVGHQDFVQDNSRPETNYQAAMLIKEVSIYIQETLGSPFPAAFKEELEAAHELILNADHQKSRLVNLEASVAEQRMRRN
;
A
#
# COMPACT_ATOMS: atom_id res chain seq x y z
N MET A 1 -10.93 -9.57 -12.44
CA MET A 1 -10.54 -8.58 -11.42
C MET A 1 -11.10 -7.23 -11.83
N LEU A 2 -11.87 -6.57 -10.98
CA LEU A 2 -12.50 -5.27 -11.22
C LEU A 2 -12.00 -4.28 -10.15
N LEU A 3 -11.44 -3.15 -10.59
CA LEU A 3 -10.95 -2.09 -9.72
C LEU A 3 -12.07 -1.07 -9.50
N LEU A 4 -12.38 -0.74 -8.25
CA LEU A 4 -13.39 0.25 -7.89
C LEU A 4 -12.71 1.45 -7.25
N ASP A 5 -13.08 2.66 -7.67
CA ASP A 5 -12.78 3.83 -6.86
C ASP A 5 -13.64 3.76 -5.59
N GLY A 6 -13.10 4.18 -4.45
CA GLY A 6 -13.75 4.00 -3.14
C GLY A 6 -15.05 4.79 -2.96
N LEU A 7 -15.70 5.28 -4.02
CA LEU A 7 -16.94 6.01 -3.93
C LEU A 7 -18.11 5.11 -3.48
N THR A 8 -18.96 5.70 -2.66
CA THR A 8 -20.13 5.07 -2.05
C THR A 8 -21.15 4.55 -3.06
N CYS A 9 -21.07 4.97 -4.34
CA CYS A 9 -21.93 4.50 -5.43
C CYS A 9 -21.73 3.02 -5.79
N HIS A 10 -20.63 2.39 -5.35
CA HIS A 10 -20.34 0.98 -5.57
C HIS A 10 -20.74 0.07 -4.40
N ARG A 11 -21.39 0.60 -3.36
CA ARG A 11 -21.85 -0.16 -2.17
C ARG A 11 -23.26 -0.76 -2.30
N ASN A 12 -23.83 -0.81 -3.51
CA ASN A 12 -25.14 -1.43 -3.72
C ASN A 12 -25.03 -2.96 -3.57
N GLU A 13 -25.88 -3.54 -2.73
CA GLU A 13 -25.96 -4.97 -2.46
C GLU A 13 -26.23 -5.79 -3.74
N GLU A 14 -27.05 -5.27 -4.66
CA GLU A 14 -27.33 -5.91 -5.95
C GLU A 14 -26.08 -6.00 -6.85
N PHE A 15 -25.18 -5.01 -6.74
CA PHE A 15 -23.93 -4.99 -7.49
C PHE A 15 -22.95 -6.04 -6.94
N SER A 16 -22.80 -6.13 -5.63
CA SER A 16 -21.96 -7.15 -4.97
C SER A 16 -22.40 -8.57 -5.32
N LEU A 17 -23.72 -8.84 -5.29
CA LEU A 17 -24.28 -10.14 -5.65
C LEU A 17 -23.98 -10.54 -7.10
N LYS A 18 -24.13 -9.60 -8.04
CA LYS A 18 -23.82 -9.86 -9.45
C LYS A 18 -22.33 -10.14 -9.67
N VAL A 19 -21.45 -9.45 -8.96
CA VAL A 19 -20.01 -9.67 -9.04
C VAL A 19 -19.64 -11.07 -8.53
N GLU A 20 -20.20 -11.47 -7.40
CA GLU A 20 -19.98 -12.78 -6.80
C GLU A 20 -20.46 -13.90 -7.72
N GLN A 21 -21.68 -13.78 -8.27
CA GLN A 21 -22.24 -14.72 -9.25
C GLN A 21 -21.36 -14.93 -10.49
N ASN A 22 -20.55 -13.93 -10.84
CA ASN A 22 -19.68 -13.96 -12.01
C ASN A 22 -18.21 -14.27 -11.66
N ASN A 23 -17.89 -14.65 -10.41
CA ASN A 23 -16.53 -14.91 -9.93
C ASN A 23 -15.54 -13.75 -10.21
N ILE A 24 -16.02 -12.50 -10.13
CA ILE A 24 -15.20 -11.33 -10.38
C ILE A 24 -14.54 -10.89 -9.06
N HIS A 25 -13.22 -10.98 -8.97
CA HIS A 25 -12.50 -10.43 -7.82
C HIS A 25 -12.58 -8.89 -7.80
N LEU A 26 -13.20 -8.31 -6.77
CA LEU A 26 -13.24 -6.86 -6.54
C LEU A 26 -12.01 -6.42 -5.77
N GLN A 27 -11.35 -5.37 -6.25
CA GLN A 27 -10.33 -4.66 -5.49
C GLN A 27 -10.76 -3.20 -5.37
N VAL A 28 -11.20 -2.84 -4.17
CA VAL A 28 -11.64 -1.49 -3.82
C VAL A 28 -10.40 -0.68 -3.46
N LEU A 29 -10.17 0.42 -4.19
CA LEU A 29 -9.13 1.38 -3.88
C LEU A 29 -9.66 2.36 -2.85
N LEU A 30 -8.81 2.81 -1.92
CA LEU A 30 -9.22 3.79 -0.93
C LEU A 30 -9.74 5.07 -1.61
N PRO A 31 -10.77 5.72 -1.03
CA PRO A 31 -11.08 7.09 -1.37
C PRO A 31 -9.78 7.90 -1.25
N HIS A 32 -9.46 8.71 -2.27
CA HIS A 32 -8.30 9.61 -2.30
C HIS A 32 -6.93 8.95 -2.62
N GLU A 33 -6.79 7.62 -2.67
CA GLU A 33 -5.57 7.00 -3.21
C GLU A 33 -5.53 6.97 -4.74
N THR A 34 -6.69 7.12 -5.39
CA THR A 34 -6.78 7.47 -6.81
C THR A 34 -6.65 8.99 -6.98
N HIS A 35 -5.55 9.58 -6.53
CA HIS A 35 -5.01 10.82 -7.14
C HIS A 35 -4.24 10.50 -8.44
N ALA A 36 -4.62 9.44 -9.16
CA ALA A 36 -4.59 9.56 -10.61
C ALA A 36 -5.55 10.73 -10.89
N PRO A 37 -5.07 11.87 -11.44
CA PRO A 37 -5.91 13.05 -11.60
C PRO A 37 -7.20 12.58 -12.24
N GLN A 38 -8.31 12.74 -11.51
CA GLN A 38 -9.59 12.46 -12.13
C GLN A 38 -9.62 13.35 -13.37
N PRO A 39 -10.30 12.96 -14.47
CA PRO A 39 -10.33 13.79 -15.67
C PRO A 39 -10.69 15.26 -15.38
N LEU A 40 -11.37 15.51 -14.25
CA LEU A 40 -11.67 16.82 -13.69
C LEU A 40 -10.47 17.60 -13.13
N ASP A 41 -9.50 16.94 -12.48
CA ASP A 41 -8.29 17.57 -11.92
C ASP A 41 -7.29 17.91 -13.03
N ALA A 42 -7.19 17.06 -14.06
CA ALA A 42 -6.34 17.32 -15.23
C ALA A 42 -6.80 18.56 -16.03
N LEU A 43 -8.08 18.94 -15.93
CA LEU A 43 -8.62 20.15 -16.54
C LEU A 43 -8.21 21.43 -15.80
N GLN A 44 -7.80 21.35 -14.53
CA GLN A 44 -7.30 22.52 -13.79
C GLN A 44 -5.84 22.86 -14.14
N GLU A 45 -5.04 21.87 -14.55
CA GLU A 45 -3.63 22.08 -14.95
C GLU A 45 -3.45 22.42 -16.44
N LEU A 46 -4.45 22.15 -17.28
CA LEU A 46 -4.45 22.54 -18.68
C LEU A 46 -4.95 23.99 -18.83
N ASP A 47 -4.12 24.79 -19.49
CA ASP A 47 -4.29 26.22 -19.77
C ASP A 47 -5.75 26.65 -20.08
N TYR A 48 -6.09 27.85 -19.58
CA TYR A 48 -7.40 28.32 -19.10
C TYR A 48 -8.58 28.44 -20.11
N ASP A 49 -8.51 27.85 -21.31
CA ASP A 49 -9.55 28.01 -22.34
C ASP A 49 -10.40 26.76 -22.60
N TYR A 50 -10.04 25.61 -22.01
CA TYR A 50 -10.79 24.37 -22.21
C TYR A 50 -11.86 24.19 -21.13
N SER A 51 -12.95 24.95 -21.25
CA SER A 51 -14.09 24.87 -20.32
C SER A 51 -14.77 23.49 -20.32
N ILE A 52 -15.56 23.22 -19.27
CA ILE A 52 -16.28 21.95 -19.05
C ILE A 52 -17.20 21.58 -20.23
N SER A 53 -17.74 22.58 -20.93
CA SER A 53 -18.69 22.39 -22.04
C SER A 53 -18.04 21.76 -23.29
N PRO A 54 -16.93 22.29 -23.86
CA PRO A 54 -16.12 21.61 -24.86
C PRO A 54 -15.65 20.22 -24.43
N PHE A 55 -15.16 20.06 -23.19
CA PHE A 55 -14.73 18.75 -22.69
C PHE A 55 -15.86 17.72 -22.76
N SER A 56 -17.06 18.06 -22.27
CA SER A 56 -18.20 17.14 -22.27
C SER A 56 -18.62 16.70 -23.67
N ARG A 57 -18.50 17.59 -24.67
CA ARG A 57 -18.74 17.28 -26.07
C ARG A 57 -17.71 16.27 -26.61
N ASP A 58 -16.46 16.48 -26.25
CA ASP A 58 -15.32 15.74 -26.80
C ASP A 58 -15.01 14.43 -26.04
N VAL A 59 -15.56 14.25 -24.82
CA VAL A 59 -15.46 13.03 -23.99
C VAL A 59 -15.80 11.76 -24.78
N SER A 60 -16.82 11.82 -25.64
CA SER A 60 -17.20 10.67 -26.47
C SER A 60 -16.09 10.27 -27.47
N GLY A 61 -15.38 11.26 -28.02
CA GLY A 61 -14.22 11.07 -28.89
C GLY A 61 -13.02 10.54 -28.11
N PHE A 62 -12.73 11.13 -26.95
CA PHE A 62 -11.63 10.66 -26.09
C PHE A 62 -11.83 9.21 -25.66
N ARG A 63 -13.04 8.81 -25.27
CA ARG A 63 -13.34 7.41 -24.93
C ARG A 63 -13.09 6.47 -26.11
N LYS A 64 -13.48 6.86 -27.33
CA LYS A 64 -13.24 6.04 -28.53
C LYS A 64 -11.76 5.85 -28.83
N GLU A 65 -10.91 6.83 -28.54
CA GLU A 65 -9.47 6.73 -28.76
C GLU A 65 -8.73 6.04 -27.60
N ALA A 66 -9.10 6.36 -26.36
CA ALA A 66 -8.49 5.84 -25.14
C ALA A 66 -8.82 4.36 -24.91
N LEU A 67 -10.04 3.93 -25.21
CA LEU A 67 -10.51 2.55 -24.99
C LEU A 67 -10.19 1.60 -26.15
N LYS A 68 -9.36 2.01 -27.13
CA LYS A 68 -8.86 1.09 -28.14
C LYS A 68 -7.94 0.07 -27.48
N GLU A 69 -8.07 -1.20 -27.87
CA GLU A 69 -7.27 -2.29 -27.34
C GLU A 69 -5.76 -1.99 -27.38
N LYS A 70 -5.27 -1.45 -28.50
CA LYS A 70 -3.86 -1.04 -28.65
C LYS A 70 -3.43 0.02 -27.63
N THR A 71 -4.33 0.95 -27.31
CA THR A 71 -4.05 2.06 -26.40
C THR A 71 -4.01 1.55 -24.96
N ILE A 72 -4.97 0.68 -24.59
CA ILE A 72 -5.00 0.01 -23.29
C ILE A 72 -3.74 -0.85 -23.11
N LYS A 73 -3.42 -1.74 -24.06
CA LYS A 73 -2.23 -2.60 -23.98
C LYS A 73 -0.95 -1.78 -23.84
N ASN A 74 -0.77 -0.75 -24.66
CA ASN A 74 0.39 0.13 -24.56
C ASN A 74 0.45 0.89 -23.24
N ALA A 75 -0.68 1.32 -22.68
CA ALA A 75 -0.73 1.99 -21.39
C ALA A 75 -0.32 1.05 -20.25
N PHE A 76 -0.83 -0.17 -20.25
CA PHE A 76 -0.50 -1.20 -19.25
C PHE A 76 0.97 -1.65 -19.36
N GLU A 77 1.51 -1.73 -20.57
CA GLU A 77 2.92 -2.05 -20.78
C GLU A 77 3.83 -0.93 -20.29
N LYS A 78 3.50 0.33 -20.61
CA LYS A 78 4.25 1.50 -20.16
C LYS A 78 4.21 1.69 -18.65
N SER A 79 3.05 1.46 -18.02
CA SER A 79 2.92 1.50 -16.57
C SER A 79 3.61 0.34 -15.86
N GLY A 80 3.98 -0.73 -16.60
CA GLY A 80 4.50 -1.96 -16.02
C GLY A 80 3.44 -2.75 -15.27
N MET A 81 2.15 -2.53 -15.54
CA MET A 81 1.07 -3.35 -15.01
C MET A 81 0.91 -4.66 -15.80
N TRP A 82 1.16 -4.64 -17.11
CA TRP A 82 1.09 -5.84 -17.93
C TRP A 82 2.08 -5.82 -19.12
N PRO A 83 3.05 -6.74 -19.18
CA PRO A 83 3.42 -7.68 -18.13
C PRO A 83 3.90 -6.94 -16.87
N ILE A 84 3.70 -7.55 -15.70
CA ILE A 84 4.05 -6.94 -14.41
C ILE A 84 5.56 -6.65 -14.37
N ARG A 85 5.93 -5.37 -14.23
CA ARG A 85 7.29 -4.87 -14.08
C ARG A 85 7.34 -3.93 -12.87
N CYS A 86 7.60 -4.50 -11.69
CA CYS A 86 7.49 -3.79 -10.40
C CYS A 86 8.26 -2.47 -10.35
N LYS A 87 9.45 -2.39 -10.96
CA LYS A 87 10.24 -1.15 -11.03
C LYS A 87 9.48 0.00 -11.70
N ASN A 88 8.78 -0.28 -12.80
CA ASN A 88 8.02 0.72 -13.55
C ASN A 88 6.76 1.12 -12.80
N ALA A 89 6.06 0.15 -12.20
CA ALA A 89 4.86 0.42 -11.41
C ALA A 89 5.17 1.29 -10.18
N LEU A 90 6.29 1.03 -9.48
CA LEU A 90 6.75 1.82 -8.35
C LEU A 90 7.18 3.23 -8.76
N LEU A 91 7.90 3.38 -9.88
CA LEU A 91 8.26 4.69 -10.43
C LEU A 91 7.04 5.51 -10.88
N LEU A 92 6.00 4.86 -11.39
CA LEU A 92 4.76 5.55 -11.73
C LEU A 92 4.04 6.00 -10.46
N ARG A 93 3.95 5.14 -9.45
CA ARG A 93 3.32 5.44 -8.15
C ARG A 93 3.98 6.66 -7.50
N SER A 94 5.31 6.75 -7.48
CA SER A 94 6.02 7.89 -6.88
C SER A 94 5.78 9.23 -7.60
N ARG A 95 5.35 9.21 -8.87
CA ARG A 95 4.94 10.42 -9.60
C ARG A 95 3.53 10.88 -9.23
N TYR A 96 2.62 9.95 -8.92
CA TYR A 96 1.20 10.27 -8.66
C TYR A 96 0.89 10.52 -7.18
N VAL A 97 1.61 9.89 -6.27
CA VAL A 97 1.40 10.07 -4.82
C VAL A 97 2.05 11.38 -4.31
N GLY A 98 2.74 12.12 -5.20
CA GLY A 98 3.68 13.17 -4.80
C GLY A 98 4.88 12.56 -4.08
N HIS A 99 5.96 13.33 -3.90
CA HIS A 99 6.97 12.98 -2.91
C HIS A 99 6.32 13.10 -1.52
N GLN A 100 5.49 12.13 -1.11
CA GLN A 100 5.64 11.66 0.24
C GLN A 100 6.99 10.97 0.23
N ASP A 101 8.00 11.70 0.70
CA ASP A 101 9.23 11.14 1.20
C ASP A 101 8.86 10.18 2.34
N PHE A 102 8.30 9.01 2.01
CA PHE A 102 8.71 7.82 2.72
C PHE A 102 10.20 7.72 2.40
N VAL A 103 11.00 8.41 3.22
CA VAL A 103 12.36 8.03 3.49
C VAL A 103 12.24 6.64 4.08
N GLN A 104 12.07 5.66 3.20
CA GLN A 104 12.32 4.28 3.49
C GLN A 104 13.83 4.24 3.61
N ASP A 105 14.31 4.64 4.78
CA ASP A 105 15.65 4.31 5.21
C ASP A 105 15.65 2.78 5.22
N ASN A 106 16.12 2.19 4.13
CA ASN A 106 16.33 0.75 4.00
C ASN A 106 17.49 0.28 4.91
N SER A 107 17.87 1.09 5.89
CA SER A 107 18.74 0.69 6.97
C SER A 107 18.09 -0.50 7.67
N ARG A 108 18.82 -1.62 7.62
CA ARG A 108 18.46 -2.81 8.36
C ARG A 108 18.38 -2.41 9.84
N PRO A 109 17.31 -2.74 10.58
CA PRO A 109 17.23 -2.40 11.99
C PRO A 109 18.43 -2.99 12.73
N GLU A 110 19.11 -2.13 13.48
CA GLU A 110 20.32 -2.48 14.24
C GLU A 110 19.97 -3.15 15.57
N THR A 111 18.75 -2.90 16.06
CA THR A 111 18.22 -3.47 17.30
C THR A 111 16.89 -4.15 17.06
N ASN A 112 16.59 -5.14 17.91
CA ASN A 112 15.28 -5.80 17.92
C ASN A 112 14.17 -4.80 18.26
N TYR A 113 14.39 -3.84 19.17
CA TYR A 113 13.46 -2.73 19.41
C TYR A 113 13.12 -1.94 18.13
N GLN A 114 14.12 -1.59 17.31
CA GLN A 114 13.87 -0.92 16.02
C GLN A 114 13.08 -1.82 15.06
N ALA A 115 13.40 -3.12 15.00
CA ALA A 115 12.65 -4.08 14.19
C ALA A 115 11.18 -4.20 14.63
N ALA A 116 10.93 -4.25 15.94
CA ALA A 116 9.59 -4.29 16.53
C ALA A 116 8.78 -3.02 16.21
N MET A 117 9.40 -1.84 16.30
CA MET A 117 8.78 -0.57 15.93
C MET A 117 8.39 -0.53 14.45
N LEU A 118 9.28 -0.98 13.55
CA LEU A 118 9.00 -1.06 12.12
C LEU A 118 7.85 -2.02 11.81
N ILE A 119 7.81 -3.19 12.45
CA ILE A 119 6.69 -4.14 12.29
C ILE A 119 5.37 -3.51 12.75
N LYS A 120 5.37 -2.80 13.88
CA LYS A 120 4.19 -2.10 14.39
C LYS A 120 3.72 -1.01 13.44
N GLU A 121 4.63 -0.21 12.92
CA GLU A 121 4.35 0.87 11.97
C GLU A 121 3.79 0.32 10.65
N VAL A 122 4.39 -0.76 10.12
CA VAL A 122 3.87 -1.49 8.96
C VAL A 122 2.47 -2.04 9.25
N SER A 123 2.21 -2.59 10.44
CA SER A 123 0.89 -3.07 10.83
C SER A 123 -0.17 -1.96 10.81
N ILE A 124 0.16 -0.80 11.37
CA ILE A 124 -0.71 0.38 11.42
C ILE A 124 -0.97 0.88 9.99
N TYR A 125 0.09 1.07 9.20
CA TYR A 125 -0.01 1.50 7.81
C TYR A 125 -0.89 0.55 7.00
N ILE A 126 -0.72 -0.76 7.15
CA ILE A 126 -1.54 -1.77 6.47
C ILE A 126 -3.00 -1.67 6.92
N GLN A 127 -3.29 -1.52 8.20
CA GLN A 127 -4.66 -1.38 8.70
C GLN A 127 -5.34 -0.12 8.18
N GLU A 128 -4.62 1.00 8.13
CA GLU A 128 -5.11 2.29 7.64
C GLU A 128 -5.25 2.32 6.10
N THR A 129 -4.34 1.66 5.39
CA THR A 129 -4.24 1.72 3.91
C THR A 129 -5.06 0.64 3.20
N LEU A 130 -5.12 -0.58 3.73
CA LEU A 130 -5.75 -1.69 3.02
C LEU A 130 -7.20 -1.95 3.44
N GLY A 131 -7.64 -1.35 4.56
CA GLY A 131 -8.98 -1.57 5.10
C GLY A 131 -9.28 -3.05 5.42
N SER A 132 -10.48 -3.28 5.96
CA SER A 132 -10.99 -4.61 6.36
C SER A 132 -11.42 -5.42 5.14
N PRO A 133 -10.46 -5.99 4.40
CA PRO A 133 -10.35 -7.45 4.39
C PRO A 133 -8.88 -7.85 4.46
N PHE A 134 -8.14 -7.32 5.43
CA PHE A 134 -6.84 -7.89 5.72
C PHE A 134 -7.02 -9.31 6.30
N PRO A 135 -6.40 -10.36 5.74
CA PRO A 135 -6.59 -11.71 6.23
C PRO A 135 -6.19 -11.78 7.71
N ALA A 136 -7.12 -12.22 8.57
CA ALA A 136 -6.88 -12.30 10.03
C ALA A 136 -5.58 -13.05 10.35
N ALA A 137 -5.26 -14.09 9.58
CA ALA A 137 -4.02 -14.86 9.68
C ALA A 137 -2.75 -14.00 9.53
N PHE A 138 -2.74 -13.02 8.64
CA PHE A 138 -1.56 -12.17 8.44
C PHE A 138 -1.39 -11.17 9.59
N LYS A 139 -2.49 -10.67 10.15
CA LYS A 139 -2.43 -9.82 11.35
C LYS A 139 -1.90 -10.62 12.54
N GLU A 140 -2.38 -11.84 12.74
CA GLU A 140 -1.91 -12.75 13.79
C GLU A 140 -0.41 -13.07 13.63
N GLU A 141 0.05 -13.35 12.42
CA GLU A 141 1.47 -13.58 12.13
C GLU A 141 2.33 -12.35 12.44
N LEU A 142 1.85 -11.15 12.11
CA LEU A 142 2.59 -9.91 12.35
C LEU A 142 2.67 -9.58 13.85
N GLU A 143 1.58 -9.77 14.59
CA GLU A 143 1.53 -9.63 16.04
C GLU A 143 2.42 -10.67 16.73
N ALA A 144 2.40 -11.92 16.27
CA ALA A 144 3.28 -12.98 16.78
C ALA A 144 4.76 -12.66 16.52
N ALA A 145 5.10 -12.15 15.33
CA ALA A 145 6.47 -11.73 15.01
C ALA A 145 6.93 -10.57 15.91
N HIS A 146 6.06 -9.59 16.17
CA HIS A 146 6.35 -8.48 17.07
C HIS A 146 6.64 -8.98 18.51
N GLU A 147 5.79 -9.85 19.05
CA GLU A 147 5.97 -10.42 20.38
C GLU A 147 7.24 -11.27 20.50
N LEU A 148 7.59 -12.03 19.46
CA LEU A 148 8.83 -12.81 19.45
C LEU A 148 10.07 -11.92 19.54
N ILE A 149 10.08 -10.78 18.86
CA ILE A 149 11.20 -9.84 18.87
C ILE A 149 11.34 -9.17 20.23
N LEU A 150 10.23 -8.76 20.85
CA LEU A 150 10.25 -8.19 22.21
C LEU A 150 10.75 -9.21 23.24
N ASN A 151 10.32 -10.47 23.12
CA ASN A 151 10.77 -11.55 23.99
C ASN A 151 12.26 -11.85 23.82
N ALA A 152 12.78 -11.80 22.58
CA ALA A 152 14.21 -11.97 22.31
C ALA A 152 15.06 -10.89 23.00
N ASP A 153 14.60 -9.63 22.99
CA ASP A 153 15.28 -8.55 23.71
C ASP A 153 15.25 -8.76 25.23
N HIS A 154 14.10 -9.17 25.76
CA HIS A 154 13.99 -9.46 27.19
C HIS A 154 14.93 -10.61 27.61
N GLN A 155 15.02 -11.67 26.81
CA GLN A 155 15.95 -12.77 27.05
C GLN A 155 17.41 -12.31 27.01
N LYS A 156 17.77 -11.45 26.05
CA LYS A 156 19.11 -10.86 25.95
C LYS A 156 19.47 -10.09 27.22
N SER A 157 18.57 -9.23 27.72
CA SER A 157 18.79 -8.49 28.97
C SER A 157 18.95 -9.41 30.18
N ARG A 158 18.17 -10.48 30.27
CA ARG A 158 18.30 -11.47 31.34
C ARG A 158 19.65 -12.17 31.32
N LEU A 159 20.16 -12.50 30.15
CA LEU A 159 21.43 -13.19 29.96
C LEU A 159 22.60 -12.30 30.44
N VAL A 160 22.60 -11.02 30.05
CA VAL A 160 23.60 -10.03 30.50
C VAL A 160 23.60 -9.89 32.03
N ASN A 161 22.42 -9.80 32.65
CA ASN A 161 22.32 -9.71 34.11
C ASN A 161 22.85 -10.97 34.81
N LEU A 162 22.62 -12.14 34.21
CA LEU A 162 23.07 -13.41 34.75
C LEU A 162 24.60 -13.55 34.63
N GLU A 163 25.17 -13.14 33.51
CA GLU A 163 26.62 -13.07 33.30
C GLU A 163 27.29 -12.13 34.32
N ALA A 164 26.72 -10.95 34.56
CA ALA A 164 27.20 -10.02 35.56
C ALA A 164 27.16 -10.63 36.98
N SER A 165 26.05 -11.29 37.33
CA SER A 165 25.92 -11.98 38.63
C SER A 165 26.93 -13.11 38.80
N VAL A 166 27.17 -13.91 37.75
CA VAL A 166 28.18 -14.97 37.76
C VAL A 166 29.59 -14.38 37.88
N ALA A 167 29.90 -13.28 37.21
CA ALA A 167 31.18 -12.58 37.31
C ALA A 167 31.42 -12.07 38.74
N GLU A 168 30.42 -11.46 39.37
CA GLU A 168 30.50 -11.02 40.77
C GLU A 168 30.75 -12.19 41.74
N GLN A 169 30.04 -13.31 41.56
CA GLN A 169 30.23 -14.49 42.39
C GLN A 169 31.64 -15.08 42.25
N ARG A 170 32.23 -15.04 41.06
CA ARG A 170 33.61 -15.46 40.82
C ARG A 170 34.60 -14.54 41.52
N MET A 171 34.38 -13.22 41.47
CA MET A 171 35.23 -12.26 42.17
C MET A 171 35.17 -12.39 43.69
N ARG A 172 34.03 -12.80 44.27
CA ARG A 172 33.90 -13.04 45.71
C ARG A 172 34.53 -14.36 46.19
N ARG A 173 34.89 -15.27 45.29
CA ARG A 173 35.46 -16.58 45.61
C ARG A 173 36.99 -16.64 45.46
N ASN A 174 37.59 -15.64 44.82
CA ASN A 174 39.05 -15.45 44.74
C ASN A 174 39.51 -14.48 45.83
#